data_AF-A0A920SF46-F1
#
_entry.id   AF-A0A920SF46-F1
#
_cell.length_a   1.000
_cell.length_b   1.000
_cell.length_c   1.000
_cell.angle_alpha   90.00
_cell.angle_beta   90.00
_cell.angle_gamma   90.00
#
_symmetry.space_group_name_H-M   'P 1'
#
loop_
_entity.id
_entity.type
_entity.pdbx_description
1 polymer ?
#
loop_
_entity_poly.entity_id
_entity_poly.type
_entity_poly.pdbx_seq_one_letter_code
_entity_poly.pdbx_strand_id
1 'polypeptide(L)'
;MEIGKFPHSLLEKLLQQPRFNDHRVLLGPGLGEDAAVIDMGETLLIAKSDPITFAIDRIGWYAVQVNANDIACMGGPPRWFLATLLVPESFTENQAGELFNQVLDACNQ
;
A
#
# COMPACT_ATOMS: atom_id res chain seq x y z
N MET A 1 -10.92 -0.73 -22.09
CA MET A 1 -10.40 -0.81 -20.71
C MET A 1 -11.38 -1.66 -19.94
N GLU A 2 -10.92 -2.74 -19.31
CA GLU A 2 -11.74 -3.43 -18.31
C GLU A 2 -11.90 -2.51 -17.09
N ILE A 3 -12.99 -2.69 -16.35
CA ILE A 3 -13.24 -1.91 -15.14
C ILE A 3 -12.18 -2.29 -14.10
N GLY A 4 -11.52 -1.29 -13.51
CA GLY A 4 -10.67 -1.45 -12.32
C GLY A 4 -9.15 -1.41 -12.55
N LYS A 5 -8.61 -1.90 -13.69
CA LYS A 5 -7.15 -1.92 -13.95
C LYS A 5 -6.79 -1.42 -15.34
N PHE A 6 -5.63 -0.76 -15.45
CA PHE A 6 -5.06 -0.41 -16.75
C PHE A 6 -4.58 -1.66 -17.50
N PRO A 7 -4.66 -1.69 -18.85
CA PRO A 7 -3.97 -2.71 -19.63
C PRO A 7 -2.47 -2.69 -19.35
N HIS A 8 -1.82 -3.86 -19.30
CA HIS A 8 -0.39 -3.97 -18.96
C HIS A 8 0.51 -3.10 -19.84
N SER A 9 0.27 -3.07 -21.14
CA SER A 9 1.05 -2.26 -22.09
C SER A 9 0.93 -0.76 -21.85
N LEU A 10 -0.24 -0.30 -21.38
CA LEU A 10 -0.44 1.10 -20.99
C LEU A 10 0.28 1.39 -19.66
N LEU A 11 0.11 0.52 -18.66
CA LEU A 11 0.74 0.69 -17.36
C LEU A 11 2.27 0.72 -17.49
N GLU A 12 2.86 -0.22 -18.22
CA GLU A 12 4.31 -0.26 -18.48
C GLU A 12 4.82 1.04 -19.09
N LYS A 13 4.12 1.56 -20.10
CA LYS A 13 4.46 2.83 -20.74
C LYS A 13 4.38 4.01 -19.76
N LEU A 14 3.42 4.02 -18.85
CA LEU A 14 3.27 5.07 -17.84
C LEU A 14 4.37 4.98 -16.77
N LEU A 15 4.70 3.78 -16.30
CA LEU A 15 5.73 3.55 -15.28
C LEU A 15 7.15 3.88 -15.77
N GLN A 16 7.38 3.91 -17.08
CA GLN A 16 8.65 4.33 -17.69
C GLN A 16 8.84 5.86 -17.78
N GLN A 17 7.78 6.66 -17.56
CA GLN A 17 7.86 8.12 -17.70
C GLN A 17 8.69 8.80 -16.61
N PRO A 18 8.57 8.44 -15.31
CA PRO A 18 9.36 9.07 -14.28
C PRO A 18 10.83 8.68 -14.45
N ARG A 19 11.70 9.69 -14.50
CA ARG A 19 13.15 9.47 -14.46
C ARG A 19 13.59 9.44 -13.00
N PHE A 20 13.74 8.25 -12.45
CA PHE A 20 14.34 8.06 -11.13
C PHE A 20 15.85 8.11 -11.27
N ASN A 21 16.48 9.12 -10.68
CA ASN A 21 17.94 9.26 -10.64
C ASN A 21 18.53 9.00 -9.24
N ASP A 22 17.70 8.59 -8.27
CA ASP A 22 18.19 8.26 -6.93
C ASP A 22 18.65 6.80 -6.90
N HIS A 23 19.97 6.60 -6.83
CA HIS A 23 20.60 5.28 -6.82
C HIS A 23 20.22 4.46 -5.58
N ARG A 24 19.62 5.06 -4.55
CA ARG A 24 19.14 4.34 -3.38
C ARG A 24 17.87 3.55 -3.67
N VAL A 25 17.11 3.87 -4.72
CA VAL A 25 15.94 3.07 -5.09
C VAL A 25 16.43 1.83 -5.84
N LEU A 26 16.59 0.73 -5.10
CA LEU A 26 17.06 -0.55 -5.62
C LEU A 26 15.99 -1.27 -6.44
N LEU A 27 14.72 -1.12 -6.03
CA LEU A 27 13.55 -1.58 -6.75
C LEU A 27 12.55 -0.43 -6.86
N GLY A 28 12.37 0.05 -8.10
CA GLY A 28 11.43 1.09 -8.45
C GLY A 28 10.11 0.53 -8.99
N PRO A 29 9.23 1.38 -9.55
CA PRO A 29 7.96 0.92 -10.10
C PRO A 29 8.17 0.03 -11.32
N GLY A 30 7.45 -1.09 -11.35
CA GLY A 30 7.48 -2.06 -12.44
C GLY A 30 6.18 -2.84 -12.55
N LEU A 31 6.00 -3.55 -13.67
CA LEU A 31 4.87 -4.47 -13.82
C LEU A 31 5.05 -5.66 -12.86
N GLY A 32 4.06 -5.88 -11.99
CA GLY A 32 4.08 -6.96 -11.01
C GLY A 32 4.94 -6.68 -9.77
N GLU A 33 5.46 -5.46 -9.64
CA GLU A 33 6.17 -5.04 -8.43
C GLU A 33 5.17 -4.44 -7.44
N ASP A 34 5.06 -5.07 -6.28
CA ASP A 34 4.08 -4.67 -5.27
C ASP A 34 4.61 -3.60 -4.31
N ALA A 35 5.93 -3.47 -4.12
CA ALA A 35 6.51 -2.42 -3.26
C ALA A 35 7.87 -1.92 -3.76
N ALA A 36 8.30 -0.77 -3.25
CA ALA A 36 9.63 -0.22 -3.53
C ALA A 36 10.66 -0.69 -2.50
N VAL A 37 11.91 -0.87 -2.93
CA VAL A 37 13.04 -1.16 -2.03
C VAL A 37 14.05 -0.01 -2.09
N ILE A 38 14.38 0.53 -0.93
CA ILE A 38 15.23 1.71 -0.76
C ILE A 38 16.43 1.35 0.12
N ASP A 39 17.64 1.64 -0.35
CA ASP A 39 18.88 1.52 0.39
C ASP A 39 19.02 2.62 1.45
N MET A 40 19.13 2.20 2.71
CA MET A 40 19.35 3.05 3.88
C MET A 40 20.74 2.85 4.48
N GLY A 41 21.68 2.23 3.75
CA GLY A 41 23.04 1.94 4.16
C GLY A 41 23.16 0.57 4.83
N GLU A 42 22.92 0.51 6.14
CA GLU A 42 23.02 -0.75 6.90
C GLU A 42 21.79 -1.65 6.74
N THR A 43 20.68 -1.09 6.26
CA THR A 43 19.40 -1.79 6.12
C THR A 43 18.71 -1.39 4.83
N LEU A 44 17.75 -2.21 4.40
CA LEU A 44 16.84 -1.90 3.31
C LEU A 44 15.47 -1.53 3.87
N LEU A 45 14.88 -0.47 3.33
CA LEU A 45 13.50 -0.09 3.59
C LEU A 45 12.62 -0.59 2.46
N ILE A 46 11.64 -1.43 2.79
CA ILE A 46 10.59 -1.83 1.87
C ILE A 46 9.38 -0.92 2.13
N ALA A 47 8.90 -0.24 1.10
CA ALA A 47 7.82 0.74 1.19
C ALA A 47 6.66 0.34 0.28
N LYS A 48 5.50 0.08 0.88
CA LYS A 48 4.25 -0.31 0.22
C LYS A 48 3.17 0.71 0.51
N SER A 49 2.32 0.98 -0.48
CA SER A 49 1.03 1.64 -0.27
C SER A 49 0.02 1.02 -1.21
N ASP A 50 -1.08 0.51 -0.66
CA ASP A 50 -2.24 0.05 -1.42
C ASP A 50 -3.55 0.57 -0.79
N PRO A 51 -4.41 1.21 -1.59
CA PRO A 51 -5.74 1.60 -1.13
C PRO A 51 -6.67 0.37 -1.10
N ILE A 52 -7.38 0.20 0.01
CA ILE A 52 -8.48 -0.76 0.07
C ILE A 52 -9.75 -0.09 -0.40
N THR A 53 -10.30 -0.60 -1.50
CA THR A 53 -11.57 -0.17 -2.08
C THR A 53 -12.50 -1.39 -2.15
N PHE A 54 -13.81 -1.20 -1.95
CA PHE A 54 -14.85 -2.24 -2.00
C PHE A 54 -14.96 -3.24 -0.83
N ALA A 55 -14.18 -3.11 0.25
CA ALA A 55 -14.43 -3.88 1.47
C ALA A 55 -15.76 -3.41 2.11
N ILE A 56 -16.70 -4.34 2.31
CA ILE A 56 -18.01 -4.06 2.93
C ILE A 56 -17.95 -4.10 4.46
N ASP A 57 -16.93 -4.74 5.02
CA ASP A 57 -16.66 -4.84 6.44
C ASP A 57 -15.14 -4.92 6.71
N ARG A 58 -14.74 -4.63 7.96
CA ARG A 58 -13.34 -4.73 8.43
C ARG A 58 -12.31 -3.99 7.58
N ILE A 59 -12.70 -2.89 6.93
CA ILE A 59 -11.83 -2.15 6.00
C ILE A 59 -10.50 -1.73 6.64
N GLY A 60 -10.50 -1.33 7.92
CA GLY A 60 -9.28 -0.94 8.63
C GLY A 60 -8.32 -2.11 8.82
N TRP A 61 -8.86 -3.30 9.12
CA TRP A 61 -8.05 -4.51 9.26
C TRP A 61 -7.44 -4.93 7.92
N TYR A 62 -8.24 -4.94 6.84
CA TYR A 62 -7.73 -5.25 5.51
C TYR A 62 -6.68 -4.25 5.03
N ALA A 63 -6.83 -2.96 5.37
CA ALA A 63 -5.85 -1.94 5.02
C ALA A 63 -4.47 -2.25 5.60
N VAL A 64 -4.40 -2.70 6.85
CA VAL A 64 -3.13 -3.10 7.46
C VAL A 64 -2.63 -4.42 6.88
N GLN A 65 -3.47 -5.45 6.83
CA GLN A 65 -3.03 -6.81 6.52
C GLN A 65 -2.60 -6.99 5.07
N VAL A 66 -3.27 -6.34 4.11
CA VAL A 66 -2.87 -6.39 2.70
C VAL A 66 -1.51 -5.73 2.51
N ASN A 67 -1.33 -4.52 3.05
CA ASN A 67 -0.04 -3.82 2.96
C ASN A 67 1.07 -4.58 3.70
N ALA A 68 0.78 -5.15 4.87
CA ALA A 68 1.74 -5.93 5.66
C ALA A 68 2.13 -7.24 4.95
N ASN A 69 1.19 -7.92 4.30
CA ASN A 69 1.45 -9.13 3.53
C ASN A 69 2.46 -8.88 2.41
N ASP A 70 2.30 -7.78 1.65
CA ASP A 70 3.22 -7.49 0.54
C ASP A 70 4.64 -7.21 1.04
N ILE A 71 4.78 -6.50 2.16
CA ILE A 71 6.08 -6.31 2.83
C ILE A 71 6.68 -7.67 3.24
N ALA A 72 5.87 -8.56 3.82
CA ALA A 72 6.32 -9.88 4.25
C ALA A 72 6.71 -10.79 3.08
N CYS A 73 5.96 -10.75 1.97
CA CYS A 73 6.27 -11.50 0.74
C CYS A 73 7.58 -11.06 0.10
N MET A 74 8.00 -9.82 0.32
CA MET A 74 9.31 -9.30 -0.08
C MET A 74 10.44 -9.61 0.93
N GLY A 75 10.13 -10.32 2.01
CA GLY A 75 11.10 -10.75 3.03
C GLY A 75 11.36 -9.71 4.13
N GLY A 76 10.60 -8.62 4.19
CA GLY A 76 10.71 -7.61 5.24
C GLY A 76 9.74 -7.87 6.40
N PRO A 77 10.15 -7.63 7.66
CA PRO A 77 9.19 -7.52 8.75
C PRO A 77 8.47 -6.16 8.66
N PRO A 78 7.12 -6.11 8.67
CA PRO A 78 6.38 -4.85 8.79
C PRO A 78 6.75 -4.11 10.09
N ARG A 79 6.92 -2.79 10.04
CA ARG A 79 7.35 -1.97 11.21
C ARG A 79 6.45 -0.77 11.49
N TRP A 80 5.92 -0.16 10.43
CA TRP A 80 5.12 1.06 10.51
C TRP A 80 4.00 0.97 9.48
N PHE A 81 2.94 1.75 9.71
CA PHE A 81 1.80 1.83 8.80
C PHE A 81 1.41 3.29 8.60
N LEU A 82 1.31 3.72 7.34
CA LEU A 82 0.81 5.04 6.96
C LEU A 82 -0.58 4.87 6.33
N ALA A 83 -1.61 5.30 7.02
CA ALA A 83 -2.99 5.15 6.56
C ALA A 83 -3.43 6.32 5.66
N THR A 84 -4.08 6.00 4.55
CA THR A 84 -4.87 6.95 3.75
C THR A 84 -6.32 6.48 3.75
N LEU A 85 -7.22 7.32 4.27
CA LEU A 85 -8.64 6.97 4.43
C LEU A 85 -9.50 7.91 3.60
N LEU A 86 -10.34 7.33 2.74
CA LEU A 86 -11.34 8.04 1.95
C LEU A 86 -12.71 7.52 2.35
N VAL A 87 -13.55 8.39 2.90
CA VAL A 87 -14.90 8.05 3.39
C VAL A 87 -15.95 8.91 2.70
N PRO A 88 -17.18 8.40 2.48
CA PRO A 88 -18.26 9.19 1.89
C PRO A 88 -18.74 10.29 2.85
N GLU A 89 -19.44 11.29 2.33
CA GLU A 89 -20.02 12.37 3.15
C GLU A 89 -20.99 11.85 4.23
N SER A 90 -21.67 10.73 3.97
CA SER A 90 -22.58 10.10 4.92
C SER A 90 -21.90 9.30 6.04
N PHE A 91 -20.56 9.28 6.10
CA PHE A 91 -19.82 8.49 7.08
C PHE A 91 -19.93 9.12 8.48
N THR A 92 -20.40 8.32 9.45
CA THR A 92 -20.64 8.79 10.81
C THR A 92 -19.37 8.76 11.67
N GLU A 93 -19.36 9.54 12.75
CA GLU A 93 -18.27 9.54 13.73
C GLU A 93 -18.04 8.16 14.35
N ASN A 94 -19.11 7.43 14.68
CA ASN A 94 -19.01 6.07 15.21
C ASN A 94 -18.32 5.12 14.21
N GLN A 95 -18.69 5.18 12.93
CA GLN A 95 -18.03 4.37 11.88
C GLN A 95 -16.56 4.75 11.70
N ALA A 96 -16.21 6.04 11.84
CA ALA A 96 -14.82 6.48 11.83
C ALA A 96 -14.04 5.92 13.02
N GLY A 97 -14.63 5.93 14.22
CA GLY A 97 -14.04 5.32 15.41
C GLY A 97 -13.84 3.81 15.26
N GLU A 98 -14.85 3.10 14.76
CA GLU A 98 -14.77 1.66 14.48
C GLU A 98 -13.68 1.33 13.45
N LEU A 99 -13.61 2.08 12.35
CA LEU A 99 -12.58 1.92 11.34
C LEU A 99 -11.19 2.15 11.94
N PHE A 100 -11.02 3.22 12.71
CA PHE A 100 -9.73 3.56 13.31
C PHE A 100 -9.30 2.49 14.32
N ASN A 101 -10.22 1.99 15.15
CA ASN A 101 -9.95 0.88 16.07
C ASN A 101 -9.53 -0.38 15.32
N GLN A 102 -10.16 -0.72 14.19
CA GLN A 102 -9.73 -1.85 13.37
C GLN A 102 -8.28 -1.70 12.87
N VAL A 103 -7.88 -0.50 12.47
CA VAL A 103 -6.49 -0.22 12.06
C VAL A 103 -5.54 -0.41 13.24
N LEU A 104 -5.84 0.18 14.39
CA LEU A 104 -5.00 0.07 15.58
C LEU A 104 -4.86 -1.39 16.05
N ASP A 105 -5.97 -2.11 16.14
CA ASP A 105 -5.98 -3.51 16.56
C ASP A 105 -5.20 -4.39 15.57
N ALA A 106 -5.27 -4.10 14.27
CA ALA A 106 -4.51 -4.84 13.26
C ALA A 106 -3.01 -4.52 13.28
N CYS A 107 -2.62 -3.29 13.63
CA CYS A 107 -1.20 -2.92 13.80
C CYS A 107 -0.56 -3.52 15.07
N ASN A 108 -1.36 -3.89 16.07
CA ASN A 108 -0.89 -4.45 17.34
C ASN A 108 -0.84 -6.00 17.37
N GLN A 109 -1.22 -6.65 16.27
CA GLN A 109 -1.12 -8.10 16.09
C GLN A 109 0.24 -8.50 15.56
#